data_AF-A0ABC9QUM4-F1
#
_entry.id   AF-A0ABC9QUM4-F1
#
_cell.length_a   1.000
_cell.length_b   1.000
_cell.length_c   1.000
_cell.angle_alpha   90.00
_cell.angle_beta   90.00
_cell.angle_gamma   90.00
#
_symmetry.space_group_name_H-M   'P 1'
#
loop_
_entity.id
_entity.type
_entity.pdbx_description
1 polymer ?
#
loop_
_entity_poly.entity_id
_entity_poly.type
_entity_poly.pdbx_seq_one_letter_code
_entity_poly.pdbx_strand_id
1 'polypeptide(L)'
;MKRLWFVILFFITTLTGCSVKGANLYPVSQEVMATAPRELPFPISYPTKLPFEVDSITVANENAEHVTIVYSSKDDQKLIVEITKGKDTFPQKPLQEINAFDKTRQAFNHPMNEFHHIYWNEKNVHYQIYSSNENQKQLTKEELCAVQKSFSAK
;
A
#
# COMPACT_ATOMS: atom_id res chain seq x y z
N MET A 1 5.41 42.61 43.26
CA MET A 1 5.77 41.43 42.45
C MET A 1 4.66 40.38 42.56
N LYS A 2 3.63 40.39 41.70
CA LYS A 2 2.52 39.41 41.73
C LYS A 2 1.54 39.53 40.56
N ARG A 3 1.99 39.82 39.33
CA ARG A 3 1.07 39.93 38.16
C ARG A 3 1.70 39.52 36.82
N LEU A 4 2.68 38.61 36.84
CA LEU A 4 3.39 38.21 35.61
C LEU A 4 3.58 36.70 35.48
N TRP A 5 2.61 35.91 35.94
CA TRP A 5 2.69 34.44 35.89
C TRP A 5 1.49 33.75 35.23
N PHE A 6 0.58 34.52 34.62
CA PHE A 6 -0.61 33.98 33.96
C PHE A 6 -0.59 34.09 32.43
N VAL A 7 0.41 34.71 31.83
CA VAL A 7 0.49 34.89 30.36
C VAL A 7 1.24 33.73 29.68
N ILE A 8 2.01 32.93 30.43
CA ILE A 8 2.81 31.82 29.88
C ILE A 8 1.99 30.52 29.73
N LEU A 9 0.78 30.45 30.30
CA LEU A 9 -0.05 29.23 30.25
C LEU A 9 -0.99 29.14 29.03
N PHE A 10 -1.06 30.18 28.19
CA PHE A 10 -1.86 30.19 26.96
C PHE A 10 -1.09 29.82 25.69
N PHE A 11 0.24 29.67 25.77
CA PHE A 11 1.08 29.35 24.59
C PHE A 11 1.39 27.86 24.41
N ILE A 12 0.96 26.99 25.32
CA ILE A 12 1.25 25.54 25.24
C ILE A 12 0.11 24.76 24.56
N THR A 13 -1.01 25.43 24.22
CA THR A 13 -2.15 24.78 23.54
C THR A 13 -2.21 25.06 22.04
N THR A 14 -1.25 25.78 21.45
CA THR A 14 -1.17 25.89 19.99
C THR A 14 -0.55 24.62 19.41
N LEU A 15 -1.45 23.68 19.14
CA LEU A 15 -1.44 22.84 17.96
C LEU A 15 -0.24 21.88 17.84
N THR A 16 -0.30 20.82 18.65
CA THR A 16 -0.10 19.45 18.14
C THR A 16 -1.19 19.11 17.10
N GLY A 17 -1.25 19.91 16.04
CA GLY A 17 -1.95 19.54 14.81
C GLY A 17 -1.00 18.66 14.01
N CYS A 18 -0.76 17.43 14.47
CA CYS A 18 -0.36 16.36 13.56
C CYS A 18 -1.54 16.13 12.61
N SER A 19 -1.71 17.03 11.65
CA SER A 19 -2.50 16.76 10.46
C SER A 19 -1.67 15.73 9.71
N VAL A 20 -1.83 14.46 10.10
CA VAL A 20 -1.45 13.35 9.26
C VAL A 20 -2.28 13.58 8.01
N LYS A 21 -1.68 14.17 6.96
CA LYS A 21 -2.20 14.12 5.60
C LYS A 21 -2.25 12.64 5.23
N GLY A 22 -3.28 11.95 5.72
CA GLY A 22 -3.58 10.60 5.29
C GLY A 22 -3.92 10.69 3.82
N ALA A 23 -3.37 9.79 3.01
CA ALA A 23 -3.84 9.59 1.66
C ALA A 23 -5.37 9.44 1.67
N ASN A 24 -6.08 10.18 0.81
CA ASN A 24 -7.52 9.98 0.64
C ASN A 24 -7.70 8.60 0.00
N LEU A 25 -8.21 7.63 0.76
CA LEU A 25 -8.40 6.26 0.28
C LEU A 25 -9.89 5.98 0.04
N TYR A 26 -10.18 5.43 -1.13
CA TYR A 26 -11.48 4.94 -1.56
C TYR A 26 -11.61 3.45 -1.26
N PRO A 27 -12.76 2.99 -0.73
CA PRO A 27 -12.99 1.55 -0.54
C PRO A 27 -13.09 0.84 -1.90
N VAL A 28 -12.55 -0.37 -1.98
CA VAL A 28 -12.80 -1.24 -3.15
C VAL A 28 -14.23 -1.80 -3.02
N SER A 29 -15.09 -1.54 -4.00
CA SER A 29 -16.49 -1.93 -3.93
C SER A 29 -16.66 -3.45 -3.99
N GLN A 30 -17.71 -3.97 -3.35
CA GLN A 30 -18.01 -5.41 -3.40
C GLN A 30 -18.37 -5.88 -4.81
N GLU A 31 -18.99 -5.02 -5.61
CA GLU A 31 -19.34 -5.29 -7.00
C GLU A 31 -18.08 -5.55 -7.84
N VAL A 32 -17.06 -4.71 -7.69
CA VAL A 32 -15.76 -4.87 -8.37
C VAL A 32 -15.00 -6.08 -7.83
N MET A 33 -15.04 -6.34 -6.52
CA MET A 33 -14.45 -7.56 -5.96
C MET A 33 -15.13 -8.84 -6.46
N ALA A 34 -16.43 -8.79 -6.78
CA ALA A 34 -17.18 -9.93 -7.28
C ALA A 34 -16.80 -10.33 -8.71
N THR A 35 -16.16 -9.44 -9.48
CA THR A 35 -15.65 -9.74 -10.83
C THR A 35 -14.28 -10.43 -10.81
N ALA A 36 -13.58 -10.43 -9.67
CA ALA A 36 -12.31 -11.12 -9.54
C ALA A 36 -12.53 -12.66 -9.62
N PRO A 37 -11.62 -13.41 -10.28
CA PRO A 37 -11.64 -14.86 -10.28
C PRO A 37 -11.70 -15.43 -8.86
N ARG A 38 -12.57 -16.41 -8.66
CA ARG A 38 -12.82 -17.02 -7.34
C ARG A 38 -11.80 -18.10 -6.96
N GLU A 39 -11.17 -18.70 -7.96
CA GLU A 39 -10.18 -19.77 -7.77
C GLU A 39 -8.77 -19.21 -7.94
N LEU A 40 -8.05 -19.18 -6.82
CA LEU A 40 -6.64 -18.82 -6.77
C LEU A 40 -5.80 -20.06 -6.44
N PRO A 41 -4.56 -20.12 -6.94
CA PRO A 41 -3.66 -21.24 -6.66
C PRO A 41 -3.26 -21.34 -5.17
N PHE A 42 -3.44 -20.27 -4.40
CA PHE A 42 -3.20 -20.24 -2.97
C PHE A 42 -3.97 -19.10 -2.29
N PRO A 43 -4.15 -19.14 -0.95
CA PRO A 43 -4.84 -18.08 -0.22
C PRO A 43 -4.03 -16.78 -0.22
N ILE A 44 -4.67 -15.66 -0.52
CA ILE A 44 -4.08 -14.32 -0.51
C ILE A 44 -4.97 -13.31 0.21
N SER A 45 -4.37 -12.21 0.66
CA SER A 45 -5.03 -11.03 1.18
C SER A 45 -5.24 -10.02 0.05
N TYR A 46 -6.36 -9.30 0.07
CA TYR A 46 -6.67 -8.23 -0.88
C TYR A 46 -6.63 -6.85 -0.16
N PRO A 47 -6.23 -5.76 -0.85
CA PRO A 47 -6.40 -4.42 -0.33
C PRO A 47 -7.90 -4.10 -0.23
N THR A 48 -8.28 -3.44 0.86
CA THR A 48 -9.66 -2.99 1.07
C THR A 48 -9.87 -1.54 0.64
N LYS A 49 -8.78 -0.77 0.47
CA LYS A 49 -8.83 0.65 0.10
C LYS A 49 -7.67 1.05 -0.79
N LEU A 50 -7.92 1.89 -1.79
CA LEU A 50 -6.93 2.40 -2.75
C LEU A 50 -6.98 3.94 -2.86
N PRO A 51 -5.91 4.62 -3.32
CA PRO A 51 -5.88 6.08 -3.47
C PRO A 51 -6.66 6.59 -4.69
N PHE A 52 -7.43 5.73 -5.34
CA PHE A 52 -8.33 6.03 -6.46
C PHE A 52 -9.54 5.10 -6.42
N GLU A 53 -10.62 5.50 -7.09
CA GLU A 53 -11.80 4.66 -7.27
C GLU A 53 -11.51 3.54 -8.28
N VAL A 54 -11.72 2.29 -7.86
CA VAL A 54 -11.50 1.12 -8.71
C VAL A 54 -12.71 0.90 -9.60
N ASP A 55 -12.45 0.80 -10.89
CA ASP A 55 -13.45 0.46 -11.90
C ASP A 55 -13.42 -1.03 -12.23
N SER A 56 -12.22 -1.62 -12.31
CA SER A 56 -12.06 -3.04 -12.63
C SER A 56 -10.85 -3.69 -11.94
N ILE A 57 -10.95 -5.02 -11.78
CA ILE A 57 -9.87 -5.88 -11.29
C ILE A 57 -9.61 -6.97 -12.33
N THR A 58 -8.35 -7.12 -12.71
CA THR A 58 -7.87 -8.25 -13.51
C THR A 58 -6.94 -9.11 -12.65
N VAL A 59 -7.09 -10.43 -12.72
CA VAL A 59 -6.21 -11.38 -12.05
C VAL A 59 -5.62 -12.32 -13.09
N ALA A 60 -4.29 -12.42 -13.12
CA ALA A 60 -3.55 -13.36 -13.94
C ALA A 60 -2.88 -14.40 -13.02
N ASN A 61 -3.27 -15.67 -13.20
CA ASN A 61 -2.62 -16.81 -12.56
C ASN A 61 -1.51 -17.29 -13.49
N GLU A 62 -0.28 -16.81 -13.29
CA GLU A 62 0.83 -17.16 -14.17
C GLU A 62 1.28 -18.61 -13.95
N ASN A 63 1.32 -19.04 -12.69
CA ASN A 63 1.63 -20.41 -12.30
C ASN A 63 1.10 -20.73 -10.89
N ALA A 64 1.43 -21.92 -10.36
CA ALA A 64 0.97 -22.36 -9.04
C ALA A 64 1.54 -21.54 -7.86
N GLU A 65 2.54 -20.72 -8.11
CA GLU A 65 3.28 -19.95 -7.11
C GLU A 65 3.21 -18.44 -7.33
N HIS A 66 2.74 -17.96 -8.50
CA HIS A 66 2.73 -16.55 -8.85
C HIS A 66 1.37 -16.08 -9.40
N VAL A 67 0.89 -14.97 -8.83
CA VAL A 67 -0.37 -14.32 -9.19
C VAL A 67 -0.12 -12.82 -9.33
N THR A 68 -0.64 -12.22 -10.41
CA THR A 68 -0.63 -10.78 -10.62
C THR A 68 -2.04 -10.25 -10.60
N ILE A 69 -2.29 -9.20 -9.81
CA ILE A 69 -3.59 -8.52 -9.71
C ILE A 69 -3.41 -7.07 -10.13
N VAL A 70 -4.25 -6.61 -11.04
CA VAL A 70 -4.25 -5.23 -11.54
C VAL A 70 -5.58 -4.58 -11.19
N TYR A 71 -5.50 -3.50 -10.40
CA TYR A 71 -6.63 -2.62 -10.10
C TYR A 71 -6.56 -1.42 -11.02
N SER A 72 -7.61 -1.18 -11.81
CA SER A 72 -7.65 -0.07 -12.76
C SER A 72 -8.75 0.92 -12.38
N SER A 73 -8.45 2.21 -12.50
CA SER A 73 -9.45 3.29 -12.48
C SER A 73 -9.96 3.59 -13.89
N LYS A 74 -11.00 4.43 -13.99
CA LYS A 74 -11.48 4.98 -15.27
C LYS A 74 -10.48 5.93 -15.94
N ASP A 75 -9.56 6.50 -15.17
CA ASP A 75 -8.57 7.48 -15.63
C ASP A 75 -7.20 6.83 -15.93
N ASP A 76 -7.18 5.52 -16.22
CA ASP A 76 -5.99 4.70 -16.52
C ASP A 76 -4.92 4.66 -15.42
N GLN A 77 -5.22 5.15 -14.20
CA GLN A 77 -4.41 4.87 -13.02
C GLN A 77 -4.50 3.37 -12.70
N LYS A 78 -3.34 2.71 -12.55
CA LYS A 78 -3.25 1.30 -12.20
C LYS A 78 -2.43 1.09 -10.93
N LEU A 79 -2.88 0.16 -10.09
CA LEU A 79 -2.07 -0.47 -9.06
C LEU A 79 -1.86 -1.93 -9.45
N ILE A 80 -0.60 -2.34 -9.50
CA ILE A 80 -0.22 -3.72 -9.78
C ILE A 80 0.23 -4.36 -8.46
N VAL A 81 -0.30 -5.55 -8.19
CA VAL A 81 0.02 -6.38 -7.03
C VAL A 81 0.55 -7.71 -7.54
N GLU A 82 1.85 -7.94 -7.33
CA GLU A 82 2.51 -9.21 -7.62
C GLU A 82 2.59 -10.02 -6.34
N ILE A 83 2.21 -11.30 -6.41
CA ILE A 83 2.09 -12.17 -5.25
C ILE A 83 2.78 -13.49 -5.55
N THR A 84 3.79 -13.83 -4.77
CA THR A 84 4.57 -15.06 -4.92
C THR A 84 4.50 -15.92 -3.66
N LYS A 85 4.20 -17.20 -3.78
CA LYS A 85 4.24 -18.18 -2.69
C LYS A 85 5.58 -18.91 -2.69
N GLY A 86 6.28 -18.95 -1.55
CA GLY A 86 7.52 -19.72 -1.44
C GLY A 86 8.53 -19.16 -0.44
N LYS A 87 9.73 -19.76 -0.40
CA LYS A 87 10.88 -19.26 0.37
C LYS A 87 11.78 -18.47 -0.58
N ASP A 88 11.88 -17.16 -0.37
CA ASP A 88 12.92 -16.28 -0.91
C ASP A 88 12.92 -15.99 -2.41
N THR A 89 12.11 -15.01 -2.81
CA THR A 89 12.34 -14.24 -4.06
C THR A 89 12.35 -12.74 -3.76
N PHE A 90 13.22 -12.29 -2.86
CA PHE A 90 13.59 -10.88 -2.81
C PHE A 90 14.71 -10.61 -3.83
N PRO A 91 14.70 -9.50 -4.57
CA PRO A 91 15.85 -9.13 -5.38
C PRO A 91 17.09 -8.89 -4.49
N GLN A 92 18.21 -9.54 -4.83
CA GLN A 92 19.48 -9.54 -4.07
C GLN A 92 20.29 -8.22 -4.13
N LYS A 93 19.66 -7.04 -4.24
CA LYS A 93 20.35 -5.73 -4.32
C LYS A 93 19.94 -4.79 -3.18
N PRO A 94 20.83 -3.84 -2.78
CA PRO A 94 20.91 -3.41 -1.39
C PRO A 94 19.68 -2.63 -0.93
N LEU A 95 19.15 -3.12 0.20
CA LEU A 95 18.06 -2.57 0.97
C LEU A 95 18.35 -1.12 1.42
N GLN A 96 17.41 -0.21 1.19
CA GLN A 96 17.33 1.01 1.98
C GLN A 96 15.92 1.27 2.53
N GLU A 97 15.95 1.59 3.82
CA GLU A 97 14.90 2.09 4.71
C GLU A 97 13.80 1.10 5.15
N ILE A 98 14.13 0.39 6.23
CA ILE A 98 13.24 -0.43 7.04
C ILE A 98 12.42 0.51 7.94
N ASN A 99 11.18 0.79 7.54
CA ASN A 99 10.20 1.34 8.44
C ASN A 99 9.46 0.17 9.10
N ALA A 100 10.05 -0.37 10.17
CA ALA A 100 9.45 -1.42 11.00
C ALA A 100 8.27 -0.83 11.77
N PHE A 101 7.04 -1.04 11.28
CA PHE A 101 5.82 -0.55 11.95
C PHE A 101 4.87 -1.66 12.40
N ASP A 102 5.17 -2.91 12.07
CA ASP A 102 4.67 -4.09 12.79
C ASP A 102 5.76 -5.18 12.73
N LYS A 103 6.06 -5.87 13.84
CA LYS A 103 7.19 -6.81 13.94
C LYS A 103 7.09 -8.00 12.96
N THR A 104 5.96 -8.12 12.26
CA THR A 104 5.63 -9.21 11.34
C THR A 104 5.64 -8.80 9.86
N ARG A 105 5.69 -7.50 9.53
CA ARG A 105 5.54 -7.00 8.15
C ARG A 105 6.63 -5.97 7.85
N GLN A 106 7.54 -6.30 6.95
CA GLN A 106 8.61 -5.42 6.48
C GLN A 106 8.22 -4.86 5.12
N ALA A 107 8.36 -3.54 4.91
CA ALA A 107 8.16 -2.85 3.64
C ALA A 107 9.53 -2.47 3.05
N PHE A 108 9.84 -2.88 1.82
CA PHE A 108 11.10 -2.52 1.15
C PHE A 108 10.85 -1.43 0.10
N ASN A 109 11.75 -0.44 -0.04
CA ASN A 109 11.73 0.53 -1.13
C ASN A 109 12.90 0.25 -2.07
N HIS A 110 12.65 0.17 -3.38
CA HIS A 110 13.71 0.14 -4.39
C HIS A 110 13.63 1.41 -5.26
N PRO A 111 14.65 2.28 -5.28
CA PRO A 111 14.71 3.38 -6.23
C PRO A 111 15.22 2.84 -7.58
N MET A 112 14.33 2.30 -8.41
CA MET A 112 14.60 2.12 -9.83
C MET A 112 13.69 3.07 -10.59
N ASN A 113 14.24 4.19 -11.05
CA ASN A 113 13.62 5.19 -11.93
C ASN A 113 12.21 5.64 -11.50
N GLU A 114 12.07 6.59 -10.58
CA GLU A 114 10.80 7.26 -10.19
C GLU A 114 9.67 6.36 -9.65
N PHE A 115 9.72 5.04 -9.82
CA PHE A 115 8.71 4.08 -9.35
C PHE A 115 8.96 3.66 -7.90
N HIS A 116 7.94 3.87 -7.07
CA HIS A 116 7.90 3.34 -5.71
C HIS A 116 7.36 1.91 -5.72
N HIS A 117 8.14 0.99 -5.19
CA HIS A 117 7.72 -0.38 -4.94
C HIS A 117 7.65 -0.60 -3.43
N ILE A 118 6.59 -1.26 -2.96
CA ILE A 118 6.44 -1.70 -1.56
C ILE A 118 6.32 -3.22 -1.55
N TYR A 119 7.17 -3.88 -0.78
CA TYR A 119 7.25 -5.34 -0.70
C TYR A 119 7.01 -5.81 0.73
N TRP A 120 6.23 -6.86 0.98
CA TRP A 120 6.10 -7.43 2.32
C TRP A 120 5.74 -8.91 2.30
N ASN A 121 5.90 -9.57 3.45
CA ASN A 121 5.61 -10.99 3.60
C ASN A 121 4.48 -11.24 4.59
N GLU A 122 3.65 -12.23 4.28
CA GLU A 122 2.62 -12.75 5.17
C GLU A 122 2.48 -14.26 4.95
N LYS A 123 2.73 -15.07 5.98
CA LYS A 123 2.49 -16.54 5.96
C LYS A 123 3.10 -17.29 4.75
N ASN A 124 4.37 -17.03 4.41
CA ASN A 124 5.09 -17.57 3.22
C ASN A 124 4.56 -17.08 1.85
N VAL A 125 3.79 -16.00 1.85
CA VAL A 125 3.38 -15.27 0.64
C VAL A 125 4.09 -13.92 0.64
N HIS A 126 4.78 -13.63 -0.45
CA HIS A 126 5.48 -12.38 -0.73
C HIS A 126 4.58 -11.52 -1.60
N TYR A 127 4.38 -10.28 -1.21
CA TYR A 127 3.62 -9.29 -1.95
C TYR A 127 4.55 -8.18 -2.41
N GLN A 128 4.29 -7.67 -3.60
CA GLN A 128 4.88 -6.46 -4.14
C GLN A 128 3.76 -5.60 -4.72
N ILE A 129 3.76 -4.31 -4.41
CA ILE A 129 2.85 -3.35 -5.05
C ILE A 129 3.62 -2.19 -5.65
N TYR A 130 3.14 -1.72 -6.79
CA TYR A 130 3.63 -0.54 -7.47
C TYR A 130 2.53 0.05 -8.35
N SER A 131 2.64 1.34 -8.64
CA SER A 131 1.72 2.02 -9.55
C SER A 131 2.27 2.05 -10.97
N SER A 132 1.37 1.88 -11.94
CA SER A 132 1.65 2.20 -13.34
C SER A 132 0.66 3.26 -13.80
N ASN A 133 1.15 4.28 -14.49
CA ASN A 133 0.33 5.33 -15.09
C ASN A 133 1.01 5.83 -16.37
N GLU A 134 0.28 5.83 -17.48
CA GLU A 134 0.74 6.38 -18.76
C GLU A 134 0.79 7.93 -18.74
N ASN A 135 -0.02 8.57 -17.87
CA ASN A 135 -0.19 10.02 -17.72
C ASN A 135 0.61 10.62 -16.54
N GLN A 136 1.74 10.01 -16.16
CA GLN A 136 2.78 10.53 -15.24
C GLN A 136 2.43 10.74 -13.75
N LYS A 137 1.17 10.65 -13.29
CA LYS A 137 0.89 10.72 -11.85
C LYS A 137 1.17 9.37 -11.17
N GLN A 138 2.39 9.20 -10.70
CA GLN A 138 2.76 8.06 -9.87
C GLN A 138 2.16 8.19 -8.47
N LEU A 139 1.80 7.05 -7.87
CA LEU A 139 1.37 7.03 -6.48
C LEU A 139 2.56 7.33 -5.58
N THR A 140 2.35 8.14 -4.56
CA THR A 140 3.43 8.45 -3.61
C THR A 140 3.74 7.25 -2.72
N LYS A 141 4.93 7.26 -2.11
CA LYS A 141 5.31 6.27 -1.10
C LYS A 141 4.26 6.17 0.02
N GLU A 142 3.72 7.30 0.48
CA GLU A 142 2.70 7.36 1.54
C GLU A 142 1.40 6.70 1.10
N GLU A 143 0.97 6.90 -0.15
CA GLU A 143 -0.22 6.28 -0.71
C GLU A 143 -0.05 4.76 -0.81
N LEU A 144 1.08 4.28 -1.34
CA LEU A 144 1.37 2.83 -1.41
C LEU A 144 1.50 2.20 -0.01
N CYS A 145 2.09 2.90 0.95
CA CYS A 145 2.11 2.45 2.35
C CYS A 145 0.70 2.35 2.94
N ALA A 146 -0.19 3.29 2.61
CA ALA A 146 -1.57 3.27 3.08
C ALA A 146 -2.37 2.12 2.43
N VAL A 147 -2.10 1.83 1.15
CA VAL A 147 -2.62 0.64 0.45
C VAL A 147 -2.19 -0.64 1.14
N GLN A 148 -0.88 -0.80 1.39
CA GLN A 148 -0.33 -1.98 2.09
C GLN A 148 -1.01 -2.23 3.44
N LYS A 149 -1.28 -1.18 4.22
CA LYS A 149 -2.02 -1.27 5.50
C LYS A 149 -3.48 -1.69 5.34
N SER A 150 -4.08 -1.46 4.18
CA SER A 150 -5.46 -1.83 3.90
C SER A 150 -5.63 -3.32 3.58
N PHE A 151 -4.54 -4.06 3.34
CA PHE A 151 -4.58 -5.50 3.16
C PHE A 151 -5.04 -6.16 4.45
N SER A 152 -6.25 -6.69 4.39
CA SER A 152 -6.85 -7.46 5.48
C SER A 152 -6.78 -8.93 5.09
N ALA A 153 -6.06 -9.72 5.88
CA ALA A 153 -6.25 -11.15 5.87
C ALA A 153 -7.63 -11.41 6.48
N LYS A 154 -8.58 -11.88 5.65
CA LYS A 154 -9.78 -12.52 6.17
C LYS A 154 -9.41 -13.86 6.80
#